data_AF-A0A178B5P8-F1
#
_entry.id   AF-A0A178B5P8-F1
#
_cell.length_a   1.000
_cell.length_b   1.000
_cell.length_c   1.000
_cell.angle_alpha   90.00
_cell.angle_beta   90.00
_cell.angle_gamma   90.00
#
_symmetry.space_group_name_H-M   'P 1'
#
loop_
_entity.id
_entity.type
_entity.pdbx_description
1 polymer ?
#
loop_
_entity_poly.entity_id
_entity_poly.type
_entity_poly.pdbx_seq_one_letter_code
_entity_poly.pdbx_strand_id
1 'polypeptide(L)'
;SVQRYINAPSAVNFSFLLQCSWEAAAVTFQFSLSNGGPASIAYGSIFSGLGNGTTLIALSLAEMASMDPTVGAQYRWSAAFAPRYNRFFGLMQGWITTFAWICSCTSNPALISNIITSLASFNTAEYVPQ
;
A
#
# COMPACT_ATOMS: atom_id res chain seq x y z
N SER A 1 21.44 13.96 25.20
CA SER A 1 20.94 12.63 24.81
C SER A 1 19.56 12.82 24.20
N VAL A 2 19.41 12.60 22.89
CA VAL A 2 18.13 12.80 22.21
C VAL A 2 17.20 11.65 22.61
N GLN A 3 16.13 11.95 23.36
CA GLN A 3 15.13 10.95 23.75
C GLN A 3 14.42 10.45 22.50
N ARG A 4 14.61 9.16 22.18
CA ARG A 4 13.96 8.49 21.05
C ARG A 4 12.49 8.23 21.44
N TYR A 5 11.61 9.17 21.12
CA TYR A 5 10.19 9.15 21.46
C TYR A 5 9.40 7.99 20.80
N ILE A 6 9.95 7.39 19.73
CA ILE A 6 9.32 6.31 18.98
C ILE A 6 9.91 4.96 19.42
N ASN A 7 9.12 4.19 20.15
CA ASN A 7 9.41 2.80 20.48
C ASN A 7 9.08 1.89 19.29
N ALA A 8 9.86 0.82 19.09
CA ALA A 8 9.61 -0.18 18.04
C ALA A 8 8.17 -0.74 18.00
N PRO A 9 7.55 -1.15 19.12
CA PRO A 9 6.16 -1.60 19.11
C PRO A 9 5.18 -0.49 18.69
N SER A 10 5.42 0.77 19.07
CA SER A 10 4.60 1.91 18.67
C SER A 10 4.73 2.19 17.16
N ALA A 11 5.92 2.04 16.59
CA ALA A 11 6.15 2.17 15.14
C ALA A 11 5.46 1.06 14.34
N VAL A 12 5.49 -0.18 14.85
CA VAL A 12 4.80 -1.31 14.23
C VAL A 12 3.28 -1.10 14.30
N ASN A 13 2.75 -0.73 15.46
CA ASN A 13 1.32 -0.45 15.63
C ASN A 13 0.84 0.69 14.71
N PHE A 14 1.64 1.75 14.58
CA PHE A 14 1.34 2.86 13.67
C PHE A 14 1.24 2.38 12.21
N SER A 15 2.17 1.55 11.73
CA SER A 15 2.13 0.99 10.37
C SER A 15 0.89 0.11 10.13
N PHE A 16 0.49 -0.70 11.12
CA PHE A 16 -0.73 -1.50 11.05
C PHE A 16 -1.99 -0.65 10.97
N LEU A 17 -2.08 0.41 11.80
CA LEU A 17 -3.22 1.32 11.81
C LEU A 17 -3.32 2.13 10.51
N LEU A 18 -2.18 2.60 9.98
CA LEU A 18 -2.13 3.38 8.75
C LEU A 18 -2.64 2.58 7.55
N GLN A 19 -2.45 1.27 7.57
CA GLN A 19 -2.87 0.41 6.48
C GLN A 19 -4.39 0.18 6.40
N CYS A 20 -5.17 0.34 7.49
CA CYS A 20 -6.62 0.06 7.56
C CYS A 20 -7.10 -1.07 6.62
N SER A 21 -6.29 -2.14 6.51
CA SER A 21 -6.34 -3.03 5.34
C SER A 21 -7.53 -3.96 5.36
N TRP A 22 -8.20 -4.11 6.51
CA TRP A 22 -9.21 -5.15 6.69
C TRP A 22 -10.48 -4.85 5.87
N GLU A 23 -10.90 -3.59 5.77
CA GLU A 23 -12.05 -3.17 4.95
C GLU A 23 -11.73 -3.29 3.45
N ALA A 24 -10.58 -2.78 3.03
CA ALA A 24 -10.12 -2.88 1.64
C ALA A 24 -9.91 -4.35 1.23
N ALA A 25 -9.35 -5.18 2.11
CA ALA A 25 -9.21 -6.61 1.86
C ALA A 25 -10.58 -7.28 1.72
N ALA A 26 -11.53 -7.00 2.62
CA ALA A 26 -12.88 -7.57 2.57
C ALA A 26 -13.59 -7.28 1.24
N VAL A 27 -13.53 -6.03 0.76
CA VAL A 27 -14.13 -5.65 -0.53
C VAL A 27 -13.40 -6.31 -1.69
N THR A 28 -12.06 -6.32 -1.66
CA THR A 28 -11.24 -6.88 -2.75
C THR A 28 -11.35 -8.41 -2.82
N PHE A 29 -11.63 -9.10 -1.71
CA PHE A 29 -11.90 -10.53 -1.70
C PHE A 29 -13.10 -10.90 -2.57
N GLN A 30 -14.19 -10.11 -2.51
CA GLN A 30 -15.36 -10.33 -3.37
C GLN A 30 -15.01 -10.17 -4.86
N PHE A 31 -14.27 -9.11 -5.20
CA PHE A 31 -13.84 -8.85 -6.59
C PHE A 31 -12.84 -9.89 -7.12
N SER A 32 -11.96 -10.39 -6.26
CA SER A 32 -10.98 -11.42 -6.63
C SER A 32 -11.67 -12.77 -6.86
N LEU A 33 -12.69 -13.08 -6.06
CA LEU A 33 -13.46 -14.31 -6.21
C LEU A 33 -14.24 -14.34 -7.53
N SER A 34 -14.82 -13.20 -7.93
CA SER A 34 -15.58 -13.10 -9.19
C SER A 34 -14.70 -13.13 -10.44
N ASN A 35 -13.48 -12.56 -10.40
CA ASN A 35 -12.61 -12.46 -11.58
C ASN A 35 -11.57 -13.60 -11.70
N GLY A 36 -11.07 -14.15 -10.59
CA GLY A 36 -9.97 -15.14 -10.59
C GLY A 36 -10.27 -16.42 -9.82
N GLY A 37 -11.46 -16.54 -9.22
CA GLY A 37 -11.86 -17.69 -8.42
C GLY A 37 -11.04 -17.89 -7.12
N PRO A 38 -11.35 -18.93 -6.34
CA PRO A 38 -10.71 -19.19 -5.04
C PRO A 38 -9.19 -19.43 -5.14
N ALA A 39 -8.74 -19.99 -6.26
CA ALA A 39 -7.33 -20.28 -6.50
C ALA A 39 -6.49 -18.99 -6.60
N SER A 40 -7.01 -17.95 -7.27
CA SER A 40 -6.29 -16.66 -7.37
C SER A 40 -6.09 -16.00 -6.01
N ILE A 41 -7.05 -16.15 -5.10
CA ILE A 41 -6.95 -15.60 -3.75
C ILE A 41 -5.90 -16.37 -2.94
N ALA A 42 -5.94 -17.71 -2.97
CA ALA A 42 -4.99 -18.54 -2.23
C ALA A 42 -3.55 -18.36 -2.77
N TYR A 43 -3.34 -18.51 -4.07
CA TYR A 43 -2.00 -18.38 -4.65
C TYR A 43 -1.54 -16.92 -4.69
N GLY A 44 -2.43 -15.95 -4.88
CA GLY A 44 -2.10 -14.52 -4.88
C GLY A 44 -1.71 -14.02 -3.49
N SER A 45 -2.42 -14.43 -2.43
CA SER A 45 -2.05 -14.07 -1.05
C SER A 45 -0.74 -14.75 -0.62
N ILE A 46 -0.54 -16.02 -0.96
CA ILE A 46 0.73 -16.73 -0.71
C ILE A 46 1.86 -16.06 -1.48
N PHE A 47 1.69 -15.76 -2.76
CA PHE A 47 2.73 -15.12 -3.57
C PHE A 47 3.04 -13.70 -3.08
N SER A 48 2.02 -12.91 -2.74
CA SER A 48 2.21 -11.56 -2.22
C SER A 48 2.92 -11.55 -0.86
N GLY A 49 2.52 -12.43 0.07
CA GLY A 49 3.03 -12.46 1.44
C GLY A 49 4.30 -13.30 1.64
N LEU A 50 4.27 -14.56 1.19
CA LEU A 50 5.38 -15.52 1.34
C LEU A 50 6.25 -15.61 0.08
N GLY A 51 5.67 -15.39 -1.09
CA GLY A 51 6.34 -15.53 -2.38
C GLY A 51 7.20 -14.34 -2.74
N ASN A 52 8.22 -14.06 -1.94
CA ASN A 52 9.37 -13.23 -2.28
C ASN A 52 9.11 -11.76 -2.70
N GLY A 53 7.90 -11.34 -3.05
CA GLY A 53 7.63 -9.99 -3.57
C GLY A 53 7.72 -8.93 -2.48
N THR A 54 6.67 -8.82 -1.65
CA THR A 54 6.60 -7.72 -0.67
C THR A 54 7.56 -7.92 0.49
N THR A 55 7.79 -9.16 0.93
CA THR A 55 8.68 -9.46 2.06
C THR A 55 10.16 -9.25 1.72
N LEU A 56 10.65 -9.62 0.52
CA LEU A 56 12.04 -9.31 0.15
C LEU A 56 12.24 -7.81 -0.08
N ILE A 57 11.24 -7.13 -0.66
CA ILE A 57 11.29 -5.67 -0.81
C ILE A 57 11.35 -5.01 0.57
N ALA A 58 10.53 -5.45 1.53
CA ALA A 58 10.55 -4.94 2.89
C ALA A 58 11.88 -5.24 3.61
N LEU A 59 12.46 -6.43 3.43
CA LEU A 59 13.76 -6.80 3.98
C LEU A 59 14.90 -5.95 3.38
N SER A 60 14.94 -5.77 2.06
CA SER A 60 15.95 -4.91 1.42
C SER A 60 15.82 -3.44 1.85
N LEU A 61 14.59 -2.97 2.07
CA LEU A 61 14.34 -1.64 2.62
C LEU A 61 14.77 -1.54 4.08
N ALA A 62 14.58 -2.60 4.87
CA ALA A 62 15.03 -2.67 6.26
C ALA A 62 16.57 -2.66 6.36
N GLU A 63 17.28 -3.34 5.46
CA GLU A 63 18.74 -3.28 5.34
C GLU A 63 19.21 -1.86 4.98
N MET A 64 18.54 -1.18 4.04
CA MET A 64 18.85 0.23 3.74
C MET A 64 18.54 1.16 4.94
N ALA A 65 17.46 0.90 5.67
CA ALA A 65 17.07 1.65 6.87
C ALA A 65 18.06 1.49 8.02
N SER A 66 18.75 0.36 8.11
CA SER A 66 19.79 0.12 9.13
C SER A 66 21.08 0.88 8.81
N MET A 67 21.41 1.03 7.51
CA MET A 67 22.61 1.74 7.06
C MET A 67 22.48 3.27 7.14
N ASP A 68 21.35 3.85 6.73
CA ASP A 68 21.15 5.31 6.77
C ASP A 68 19.72 5.68 7.18
N PRO A 69 19.44 5.83 8.49
CA PRO A 69 18.12 6.18 8.98
C PRO A 69 17.81 7.66 8.70
N THR A 70 17.25 7.95 7.52
CA THR A 70 16.88 9.31 7.09
C THR A 70 15.38 9.46 6.84
N VAL A 71 14.83 10.64 7.16
CA VAL A 71 13.43 10.97 6.87
C VAL A 71 13.27 11.20 5.35
N GLY A 72 12.24 10.62 4.74
CA GLY A 72 12.06 10.66 3.28
C GLY A 72 13.01 9.73 2.52
N ALA A 73 13.38 8.62 3.15
CA ALA A 73 14.43 7.71 2.74
C ALA A 73 14.32 7.23 1.29
N GLN A 74 13.11 6.98 0.79
CA GLN A 74 12.90 6.47 -0.58
C GLN A 74 13.51 7.39 -1.67
N TYR A 75 13.40 8.71 -1.54
CA TYR A 75 13.97 9.66 -2.50
C TYR A 75 15.48 9.85 -2.29
N ARG A 76 15.94 9.81 -1.04
CA ARG A 76 17.36 9.96 -0.70
C ARG A 76 18.16 8.72 -1.10
N TRP A 77 17.66 7.53 -0.82
CA TRP A 77 18.29 6.27 -1.21
C TRP A 77 18.30 6.09 -2.72
N SER A 78 17.21 6.42 -3.42
CA SER A 78 17.20 6.38 -4.90
C SER A 78 18.19 7.36 -5.54
N ALA A 79 18.41 8.54 -4.93
CA ALA A 79 19.45 9.48 -5.37
C ALA A 79 20.87 9.06 -4.93
N ALA A 80 21.04 8.42 -3.78
CA ALA A 80 22.35 8.05 -3.23
C ALA A 80 22.92 6.77 -3.89
N PHE A 81 22.07 5.79 -4.19
CA PHE A 81 22.48 4.51 -4.77
C PHE A 81 22.48 4.52 -6.32
N ALA A 82 22.08 5.62 -6.97
CA ALA A 82 22.18 5.76 -8.43
C ALA A 82 23.65 6.03 -8.85
N PRO A 83 24.23 5.24 -9.78
CA PRO A 83 25.61 5.42 -10.25
C PRO A 83 25.79 6.58 -11.25
N ARG A 84 24.71 7.05 -11.90
CA ARG A 84 24.69 8.20 -12.82
C ARG A 84 23.30 8.84 -12.83
N TYR A 85 23.21 10.16 -12.93
CA TYR A 85 21.96 10.95 -12.94
C TYR A 85 21.11 10.89 -11.66
N ASN A 86 21.78 10.97 -10.51
CA ASN A 86 21.20 10.85 -9.17
C ASN A 86 20.01 11.79 -8.91
N ARG A 87 20.07 13.03 -9.42
CA ARG A 87 18.96 13.99 -9.31
C ARG A 87 17.74 13.59 -10.14
N PHE A 88 17.95 12.98 -11.30
CA PHE A 88 16.85 12.55 -12.17
C PHE A 88 16.12 11.35 -11.57
N PHE A 89 16.85 10.33 -11.12
CA PHE A 89 16.25 9.16 -10.47
C PHE A 89 15.56 9.51 -9.17
N GLY A 90 16.15 10.38 -8.35
CA GLY A 90 15.49 10.89 -7.14
C GLY A 90 14.20 11.66 -7.43
N LEU A 91 14.19 12.48 -8.50
CA LEU A 91 12.99 13.22 -8.92
C LEU A 91 11.92 12.31 -9.51
N MET A 92 12.30 11.33 -10.35
CA MET A 92 11.38 10.33 -10.89
C MET A 92 10.75 9.50 -9.77
N GLN A 93 11.55 9.05 -8.81
CA GLN A 93 11.03 8.38 -7.61
C GLN A 93 10.07 9.29 -6.87
N GLY A 94 10.43 10.57 -6.71
CA GLY A 94 9.58 11.70 -6.28
C GLY A 94 8.17 11.64 -6.82
N TRP A 95 8.08 11.81 -8.13
CA TRP A 95 6.82 11.85 -8.87
C TRP A 95 6.04 10.55 -8.76
N ILE A 96 6.70 9.39 -8.87
CA ILE A 96 6.03 8.08 -8.77
C ILE A 96 5.32 7.94 -7.43
N THR A 97 6.00 8.31 -6.34
CA THR A 97 5.40 8.23 -5.00
C THR A 97 4.27 9.26 -4.85
N THR A 98 4.39 10.47 -5.38
CA THR A 98 3.28 11.44 -5.40
C THR A 98 2.05 10.89 -6.13
N PHE A 99 2.23 10.31 -7.32
CA PHE A 99 1.13 9.67 -8.05
C PHE A 99 0.53 8.50 -7.29
N ALA A 100 1.35 7.68 -6.64
CA ALA A 100 0.88 6.58 -5.79
C ALA A 100 -0.02 7.10 -4.65
N TRP A 101 0.37 8.19 -3.99
CA TRP A 101 -0.44 8.82 -2.94
C TRP A 101 -1.74 9.41 -3.48
N ILE A 102 -1.72 10.05 -4.65
CA ILE A 102 -2.94 10.57 -5.29
C ILE A 102 -3.91 9.43 -5.62
N CYS A 103 -3.42 8.39 -6.30
CA CYS A 103 -4.24 7.21 -6.63
C CYS A 103 -4.80 6.53 -5.38
N SER A 104 -4.00 6.43 -4.31
CA SER A 104 -4.45 5.87 -3.03
C SER A 104 -5.53 6.74 -2.38
N CYS A 105 -5.38 8.07 -2.43
CA CYS A 105 -6.41 8.98 -1.92
C CYS A 105 -7.71 8.91 -2.73
N THR A 106 -7.64 8.70 -4.05
CA THR A 106 -8.81 8.53 -4.91
C THR A 106 -9.48 7.16 -4.79
N SER A 107 -8.72 6.09 -4.50
CA SER A 107 -9.28 4.74 -4.37
C SER A 107 -10.21 4.59 -3.15
N ASN A 108 -9.89 5.24 -2.04
CA ASN A 108 -10.69 5.22 -0.81
C ASN A 108 -12.15 5.68 -1.02
N PRO A 109 -12.43 6.89 -1.54
CA PRO A 109 -13.79 7.34 -1.80
C PRO A 109 -14.48 6.53 -2.90
N ALA A 110 -13.73 6.02 -3.89
CA ALA A 110 -14.30 5.12 -4.90
C ALA A 110 -14.82 3.80 -4.29
N LEU A 111 -14.09 3.24 -3.32
CA LEU A 111 -14.54 2.05 -2.58
C LEU A 111 -15.80 2.34 -1.77
N ILE A 112 -15.84 3.45 -1.03
CA ILE A 112 -17.00 3.87 -0.25
C ILE A 112 -18.23 4.05 -1.15
N SER A 113 -18.06 4.69 -2.31
CA SER A 113 -19.13 4.84 -3.30
C SER A 113 -19.68 3.49 -3.75
N ASN A 114 -18.81 2.52 -4.07
CA ASN A 114 -19.25 1.18 -4.47
C ASN A 114 -20.07 0.48 -3.38
N ILE A 115 -19.66 0.62 -2.12
CA ILE A 115 -20.39 0.04 -0.98
C ILE A 115 -21.78 0.70 -0.85
N ILE A 116 -21.86 2.03 -0.94
CA ILE A 116 -23.12 2.77 -0.83
C ILE A 116 -24.08 2.37 -1.97
N THR A 117 -23.61 2.33 -3.21
CA THR A 117 -24.43 1.90 -4.37
C THR A 117 -24.90 0.45 -4.21
N SER A 118 -24.02 -0.44 -3.70
CA SER A 118 -24.39 -1.84 -3.43
C SER A 118 -25.47 -1.94 -2.34
N LEU A 119 -25.36 -1.17 -1.26
CA LEU A 119 -26.38 -1.14 -0.20
C LEU A 119 -27.71 -0.55 -0.69
N ALA A 120 -27.65 0.48 -1.53
CA ALA A 120 -28.84 1.12 -2.10
C ALA A 120 -29.63 0.16 -3.00
N SER A 121 -28.95 -0.64 -3.84
CA SER A 121 -29.60 -1.66 -4.68
C SER A 121 -30.18 -2.82 -3.86
N PHE A 122 -29.58 -3.17 -2.72
CA PHE A 122 -30.15 -4.15 -1.80
C PHE A 122 -31.42 -3.65 -1.07
N ASN A 123 -31.50 -2.35 -0.75
CA ASN A 123 -32.60 -1.80 0.03
C ASN A 123 -33.81 -1.36 -0.83
N THR A 124 -33.59 -0.98 -2.09
CA THR A 124 -34.64 -0.47 -2.99
C THR A 124 -34.69 -1.29 -4.27
N ALA A 125 -35.76 -2.09 -4.47
CA ALA A 125 -35.92 -2.99 -5.62
C ALA A 125 -36.01 -2.27 -7.00
N GLU A 126 -36.14 -0.94 -7.03
CA GLU A 126 -36.27 -0.11 -8.24
C GLU A 126 -35.01 0.72 -8.54
N TYR A 127 -33.94 0.62 -7.73
CA TYR A 127 -32.73 1.42 -7.95
C TYR A 127 -31.83 0.81 -9.03
N VAL A 128 -31.86 1.40 -10.23
CA VAL A 128 -30.92 1.09 -11.32
C VAL A 128 -29.67 1.97 -11.13
N PRO A 129 -28.51 1.41 -10.77
CA PRO A 129 -27.28 2.20 -10.64
C PRO A 129 -26.88 2.76 -12.01
N GLN A 130 -26.61 4.07 -12.07
CA GLN A 130 -25.99 4.75 -13.21
C GLN A 130 -24.56 5.15 -12.87
#